data_AF-A0A2G4HX61-F1
#
_entry.id   AF-A0A2G4HX61-F1
#
_cell.length_a   1.000
_cell.length_b   1.000
_cell.length_c   1.000
_cell.angle_alpha   90.00
_cell.angle_beta   90.00
_cell.angle_gamma   90.00
#
_symmetry.space_group_name_H-M   'P 1'
#
loop_
_entity.id
_entity.type
_entity.pdbx_description
1 polymer ?
#
loop_
_entity_poly.entity_id
_entity_poly.type
_entity_poly.pdbx_seq_one_letter_code
_entity_poly.pdbx_strand_id
1 'polypeptide(L)'
;MTIASFVSAAEYFHIEITKKGLGKEVVITQGAREWFMLIEVTPENSVVLRQEKDQNKYLVDESETHDRPMTTGEVDATITDYINSVKTRATKK
;
A
#
# COMPACT_ATOMS: atom_id res chain seq x y z
N MET A 1 -17.79 4.35 5.90
CA MET A 1 -16.45 3.86 5.50
C MET A 1 -16.44 3.93 3.98
N THR A 2 -15.68 4.86 3.40
CA THR A 2 -15.62 5.02 1.94
C THR A 2 -14.47 4.17 1.43
N ILE A 3 -14.78 3.21 0.58
CA ILE A 3 -13.81 2.32 -0.08
C ILE A 3 -13.65 2.90 -1.48
N ALA A 4 -12.42 3.28 -1.84
CA ALA A 4 -12.11 3.69 -3.20
C ALA A 4 -11.44 2.51 -3.90
N SER A 5 -12.16 1.90 -4.84
CA SER A 5 -11.64 0.83 -5.71
C SER A 5 -11.59 1.37 -7.14
N PHE A 6 -10.44 1.26 -7.79
CA PHE A 6 -10.29 1.68 -9.19
C PHE A 6 -9.47 0.67 -9.98
N VAL A 7 -9.92 0.40 -11.20
CA VAL A 7 -9.25 -0.48 -12.17
C VAL A 7 -8.50 0.41 -13.15
N SER A 8 -7.18 0.23 -13.29
CA SER A 8 -6.38 0.97 -14.29
C SER A 8 -6.04 0.09 -15.48
N ALA A 9 -6.04 0.66 -16.69
CA ALA A 9 -5.86 -0.01 -17.98
C ALA A 9 -4.47 -0.64 -18.25
N ALA A 10 -3.72 -1.00 -17.20
CA ALA A 10 -2.71 -2.06 -17.23
C ALA A 10 -3.36 -3.39 -16.78
N GLU A 11 -4.48 -3.67 -17.46
CA GLU A 11 -5.39 -4.83 -17.56
C GLU A 11 -5.73 -5.76 -16.37
N TYR A 12 -5.05 -5.83 -15.21
CA TYR A 12 -5.53 -6.68 -14.09
C TYR A 12 -5.15 -6.22 -12.66
N PHE A 13 -4.75 -4.97 -12.44
CA PHE A 13 -4.53 -4.49 -11.07
C PHE A 13 -5.85 -4.07 -10.42
N HIS A 14 -6.25 -4.77 -9.37
CA HIS A 14 -7.27 -4.31 -8.46
C HIS A 14 -6.58 -3.60 -7.29
N ILE A 15 -6.88 -2.31 -7.12
CA ILE A 15 -6.31 -1.48 -6.06
C ILE A 15 -7.46 -1.06 -5.16
N GLU A 16 -7.35 -1.42 -3.89
CA GLU A 16 -8.27 -1.01 -2.84
C GLU A 16 -7.53 -0.12 -1.86
N ILE A 17 -8.09 1.05 -1.58
CA ILE A 17 -7.56 1.97 -0.57
C ILE A 17 -8.63 2.17 0.50
N THR A 18 -8.28 1.83 1.73
CA THR A 18 -9.14 1.93 2.90
C THR A 18 -8.55 2.95 3.89
N LYS A 19 -9.35 3.94 4.28
CA LYS A 19 -8.95 4.88 5.34
C LYS A 19 -8.95 4.20 6.70
N LYS A 20 -7.87 4.35 7.47
CA LYS A 20 -7.71 3.79 8.83
C LYS A 20 -7.24 4.89 9.79
N GLY A 21 -8.16 5.52 10.51
CA GLY A 21 -7.83 6.64 11.39
C GLY A 21 -7.21 7.82 10.62
N LEU A 22 -6.00 8.23 11.04
CA LEU A 22 -5.17 9.24 10.36
C LEU A 22 -4.32 8.64 9.23
N GLY A 23 -4.20 7.32 9.18
CA GLY A 23 -3.49 6.57 8.17
C GLY A 23 -4.40 5.92 7.12
N LYS A 24 -3.82 5.01 6.34
CA LYS A 24 -4.50 4.33 5.23
C LYS A 24 -3.91 2.95 5.00
N GLU A 25 -4.74 2.07 4.48
CA GLU A 25 -4.41 0.71 4.07
C GLU A 25 -4.61 0.60 2.57
N VAL A 26 -3.69 -0.09 1.90
CA VAL A 26 -3.68 -0.27 0.44
C VAL A 26 -3.46 -1.75 0.16
N VAL A 27 -4.37 -2.33 -0.61
CA VAL A 27 -4.25 -3.69 -1.12
C VAL A 27 -4.22 -3.60 -2.64
N ILE A 28 -3.20 -4.18 -3.25
CA ILE A 28 -3.06 -4.29 -4.70
C ILE A 28 -3.02 -5.78 -5.03
N THR A 29 -3.95 -6.27 -5.84
CA THR A 29 -3.95 -7.65 -6.30
C THR A 29 -3.81 -7.71 -7.82
N GLN A 30 -3.04 -8.69 -8.29
CA GLN A 30 -2.88 -9.01 -9.70
C GLN A 30 -2.67 -10.52 -9.86
N GLY A 31 -3.68 -11.22 -10.38
CA GLY A 31 -3.63 -12.68 -10.50
C GLY A 31 -3.46 -13.33 -9.11
N ALA A 32 -2.36 -14.05 -8.91
CA ALA A 32 -2.04 -14.69 -7.64
C ALA A 32 -1.13 -13.86 -6.72
N ARG A 33 -0.75 -12.65 -7.16
CA ARG A 33 0.11 -11.74 -6.40
C ARG A 33 -0.71 -10.70 -5.66
N GLU A 34 -0.27 -10.40 -4.46
CA GLU A 34 -0.86 -9.40 -3.59
C GLU A 34 0.24 -8.55 -2.96
N TRP A 35 0.03 -7.24 -3.00
CA TRP A 35 0.88 -6.25 -2.35
C TRP A 35 0.03 -5.47 -1.35
N PHE A 36 0.45 -5.50 -0.10
CA PHE A 36 -0.21 -4.84 1.01
C PHE A 36 0.66 -3.70 1.52
N MET A 37 0.05 -2.55 1.80
CA MET A 37 0.69 -1.50 2.56
C MET A 37 -0.27 -0.96 3.62
N LEU A 38 0.20 -0.85 4.85
CA LEU A 38 -0.51 -0.16 5.92
C LEU A 38 0.33 1.01 6.39
N ILE A 39 -0.26 2.20 6.43
CA ILE A 39 0.30 3.35 7.11
C ILE A 39 -0.58 3.59 8.32
N GLU A 40 -0.03 3.35 9.51
CA GLU A 40 -0.65 3.73 10.78
C GLU A 40 -0.03 5.04 11.25
N VAL A 41 -0.88 6.01 11.56
CA VAL A 41 -0.46 7.31 12.07
C VAL A 41 -1.08 7.49 13.45
N THR A 42 -0.21 7.62 14.45
CA THR A 42 -0.58 7.96 15.83
C THR A 42 -0.11 9.39 16.13
N PRO A 43 -0.58 10.02 17.22
CA PRO A 43 -0.03 11.31 17.65
C PRO A 43 1.46 11.26 18.02
N GLU A 44 1.99 10.08 18.36
CA GLU A 44 3.36 9.90 18.85
C GLU A 44 4.32 9.56 17.72
N ASN A 45 3.90 8.72 16.78
CA ASN A 45 4.76 8.16 15.75
C ASN A 45 3.95 7.73 14.52
N SER A 46 4.62 7.16 13.51
CA SER A 46 3.93 6.51 12.39
C SER A 46 4.64 5.24 12.00
N VAL A 47 3.87 4.26 11.55
CA VAL A 47 4.38 2.96 11.15
C VAL A 47 3.89 2.65 9.75
N VAL A 48 4.81 2.30 8.86
CA VAL A 48 4.54 1.87 7.49
C VAL A 48 4.91 0.40 7.37
N LEU A 49 3.92 -0.44 7.11
CA LEU A 49 4.10 -1.86 6.82
C LEU A 49 3.95 -2.07 5.32
N ARG A 50 4.81 -2.88 4.71
CA ARG A 50 4.78 -3.25 3.30
C ARG A 50 4.97 -4.76 3.19
N GLN A 51 4.03 -5.44 2.57
CA GLN A 51 4.09 -6.88 2.38
C GLN A 51 3.83 -7.24 0.93
N GLU A 52 4.56 -8.24 0.43
CA GLU A 52 4.32 -8.84 -0.89
C GLU A 52 4.12 -10.33 -0.70
N LYS A 53 3.07 -10.85 -1.34
CA LYS A 53 2.73 -12.26 -1.34
C LYS A 53 2.54 -12.75 -2.77
N ASP A 54 3.06 -13.93 -3.08
CA ASP A 54 2.82 -14.63 -4.33
C ASP A 54 2.23 -16.01 -4.01
N GLN A 55 0.99 -16.23 -4.42
CA GLN A 55 0.17 -17.40 -4.09
C GLN A 55 0.02 -17.60 -2.58
N ASN A 56 0.92 -18.37 -1.97
CA ASN A 56 0.89 -18.72 -0.54
C ASN A 56 2.21 -18.42 0.18
N LYS A 57 3.13 -17.71 -0.48
CA LYS A 57 4.45 -17.39 0.06
C LYS A 57 4.60 -15.88 0.20
N TYR A 58 4.97 -15.45 1.41
CA TYR A 58 5.43 -14.08 1.64
C TYR A 58 6.81 -13.90 1.00
N LEU A 59 6.92 -12.95 0.09
CA LEU A 59 8.15 -12.56 -0.58
C LEU A 59 8.83 -11.38 0.13
N VAL A 60 8.02 -10.46 0.65
CA VAL A 60 8.48 -9.26 1.37
C VAL A 60 7.61 -9.06 2.59
N ASP A 61 8.25 -8.71 3.70
CA ASP A 61 7.62 -8.27 4.94
C ASP A 61 8.53 -7.21 5.58
N GLU A 62 8.22 -5.95 5.30
CA GLU A 62 9.01 -4.79 5.73
C GLU A 62 8.16 -3.89 6.62
N SER A 63 8.78 -3.40 7.69
CA SER A 63 8.18 -2.40 8.57
C SER A 63 9.16 -1.24 8.75
N GLU A 64 8.62 -0.03 8.68
CA GLU A 64 9.35 1.23 8.86
C GLU A 64 8.62 2.04 9.93
N THR A 65 9.34 2.43 10.98
CA THR A 65 8.79 3.28 12.05
C THR A 65 9.41 4.65 11.95
N HIS A 66 8.56 5.68 11.96
CA HIS A 66 8.95 7.08 12.00
C HIS A 66 8.74 7.60 13.42
N ASP A 67 9.72 8.32 13.97
CA ASP A 67 9.66 8.93 15.31
C ASP A 67 8.67 10.10 15.42
N ARG A 68 7.93 10.42 14.34
CA ARG A 68 6.93 11.48 14.31
C ARG A 68 5.69 11.04 13.52
N PRO A 69 4.53 11.66 13.77
CA PRO A 69 3.36 11.51 12.91
C PRO A 69 3.65 11.94 11.47
N MET A 70 3.27 11.10 10.51
CA MET A 70 3.18 11.47 9.11
C MET A 70 1.97 12.39 8.90
N THR A 71 2.16 13.43 8.10
CA THR A 71 1.06 14.30 7.67
C THR A 71 0.22 13.61 6.59
N THR A 72 -1.03 14.04 6.42
CA THR A 72 -1.91 13.51 5.37
C THR A 72 -1.28 13.55 3.98
N GLY A 73 -0.56 14.65 3.65
CA GLY A 73 0.14 14.77 2.37
C GLY A 73 1.26 13.74 2.20
N GLU A 74 2.01 13.43 3.27
CA GLU A 74 3.04 12.40 3.25
C GLU A 74 2.45 10.99 3.12
N VAL A 75 1.32 10.73 3.78
CA VAL A 75 0.58 9.46 3.65
C VAL A 75 0.14 9.26 2.19
N ASP A 76 -0.48 10.28 1.58
CA ASP A 76 -0.95 10.22 0.19
C ASP A 76 0.20 10.10 -0.83
N ALA A 77 1.30 10.82 -0.61
CA ALA A 77 2.50 10.69 -1.44
C ALA A 77 3.10 9.27 -1.34
N THR A 78 3.24 8.73 -0.13
CA THR A 78 3.79 7.39 0.11
C THR A 78 2.95 6.30 -0.56
N ILE A 79 1.62 6.43 -0.53
CA ILE A 79 0.69 5.52 -1.22
C ILE A 79 0.84 5.60 -2.74
N THR A 80 0.93 6.82 -3.27
CA THR A 80 1.09 7.03 -4.70
C THR A 80 2.40 6.41 -5.20
N ASP A 81 3.49 6.63 -4.46
CA ASP A 81 4.81 6.06 -4.76
C ASP A 81 4.80 4.54 -4.65
N TYR A 82 4.14 3.99 -3.64
CA TYR A 82 3.99 2.55 -3.48
C TYR A 82 3.25 1.91 -4.65
N ILE A 83 2.08 2.45 -5.02
CA ILE A 83 1.28 1.96 -6.15
C ILE A 83 2.08 2.03 -7.45
N ASN A 84 2.80 3.13 -7.70
CA ASN A 84 3.61 3.30 -8.90
C ASN A 84 4.79 2.32 -8.93
N SER A 85 5.44 2.09 -7.79
CA SER A 85 6.51 1.11 -7.64
C SER A 85 6.02 -0.30 -7.93
N VAL A 86 4.88 -0.70 -7.36
CA VAL A 86 4.25 -2.01 -7.62
C VAL A 86 3.92 -2.17 -9.10
N LYS A 87 3.24 -1.19 -9.71
CA LYS A 87 2.92 -1.22 -11.15
C LYS A 87 4.19 -1.36 -12.00
N THR A 88 5.23 -0.58 -11.70
CA THR A 88 6.50 -0.64 -12.43
C THR A 88 7.18 -2.00 -12.31
N ARG A 89 7.21 -2.58 -11.10
CA ARG A 89 7.82 -3.90 -10.86
C ARG A 89 7.04 -5.01 -11.56
N ALA A 90 5.71 -4.93 -11.53
CA ALA A 90 4.86 -5.96 -12.07
C ALA A 90 4.68 -5.88 -13.60
N THR A 91 4.88 -4.72 -14.23
CA THR A 91 4.94 -4.58 -15.70
C THR A 91 6.32 -4.93 -16.29
N LYS A 92 7.39 -4.91 -15.50
CA LYS A 92 8.76 -5.23 -15.96
C LYS A 92 9.09 -6.73 -16.08
N LYS A 93 8.11 -7.63 -15.96
CA LYS A 93 8.31 -9.08 -16.06
C LYS A 93 7.88 -9.63 -17.40
#